data_AF-A0A4Q9KLI6-F1
#
_entry.id   AF-A0A4Q9KLI6-F1
#
_cell.length_a   1.000
_cell.length_b   1.000
_cell.length_c   1.000
_cell.angle_alpha   90.00
_cell.angle_beta   90.00
_cell.angle_gamma   90.00
#
_symmetry.space_group_name_H-M   'P 1'
#
loop_
_entity.id
_entity.type
_entity.pdbx_description
1 polymer ?
#
loop_
_entity_poly.entity_id
_entity_poly.type
_entity_poly.pdbx_seq_one_letter_code
_entity_poly.pdbx_strand_id
1 'polypeptide(L)'
;MGPRSLLQGTVPADRRLRSLARVRRLEAVVLSPDGARLFHYHRDQTRPDRPWVRGELISDAAAGPGTIRQARGTLRQPGDLLVDVPENTADGPRIARYVRSFDDPGRRWRRLGDAAVPVGAQPDSADGWTGPPGAVAVAIARTTLAGLPAIGNVLSALPGGDGALALPTFDPGGEGWLQALVQEGASVYQWHRQEWGGRQRWVRASCLRFHPDDGFEVEDRPSIKLAQVTGERDSQPSAPDVTLSASESRSGVRGTDLGVRFDHAGRSFLLFGDTHWTARTRATRDAMGELTPAGPRGGLPGVTLHGTPLRIVGGAATSREYDVPLDAFSLDGELYCFFSSHHFQRHQVMGRSLLTRALDPDLPISGAARRRPISFAKVATFSDRFFVNVSVQVRGGRLYVWGSGSYRADDLRLAEFDLTSPALLGALAGESPWTRPQVGVRYWSGLRSDGTPRWSPHESDAAAVVLGAFGEVSVRWVDELDAYVLLAMDGPEDPVGKGVTLRSARQPWGPWSPRRRLFDWELSGKSYHDEASRFIRAHHRDDPVGDAMFGAQKTMTGAAYAPYLFDARREGSAIVLRYTLSTWNPYQVVLMEHRLSADAVRAISGAG
;
A
#
# COMPACT_ATOMS: atom_id res chain seq x y z
N MET A 1 -3.01 21.19 8.64
CA MET A 1 -2.45 21.76 7.39
C MET A 1 -3.11 23.11 7.12
N GLY A 2 -2.49 23.95 6.28
CA GLY A 2 -3.03 25.26 5.91
C GLY A 2 -3.31 25.38 4.41
N PRO A 3 -4.00 26.46 3.99
CA PRO A 3 -4.44 26.66 2.60
C PRO A 3 -3.30 26.70 1.57
N ARG A 4 -2.08 27.08 2.00
CA ARG A 4 -0.89 27.18 1.14
C ARG A 4 0.25 26.26 1.59
N SER A 5 -0.12 25.08 2.08
CA SER A 5 0.82 24.04 2.52
C SER A 5 1.30 23.12 1.40
N LEU A 6 0.83 23.30 0.15
CA LEU A 6 1.23 22.53 -1.03
C LEU A 6 1.54 23.47 -2.20
N LEU A 7 2.58 23.17 -2.98
CA LEU A 7 2.80 23.75 -4.30
C LEU A 7 3.43 22.74 -5.27
N GLN A 8 3.31 23.02 -6.57
CA GLN A 8 4.14 22.38 -7.59
C GLN A 8 5.47 23.12 -7.70
N GLY A 9 6.57 22.45 -7.37
CA GLY A 9 7.89 23.05 -7.40
C GLY A 9 8.44 23.27 -8.82
N THR A 10 9.60 23.88 -8.92
CA THR A 10 10.36 24.02 -10.18
C THR A 10 11.48 22.99 -10.32
N VAL A 11 11.75 22.21 -9.27
CA VAL A 11 12.75 21.14 -9.31
C VAL A 11 12.21 19.97 -10.15
N PRO A 12 12.99 19.49 -11.14
CA PRO A 12 12.64 18.28 -11.88
C PRO A 12 12.47 17.08 -10.95
N ALA A 13 11.47 16.25 -11.23
CA ALA A 13 11.17 15.09 -10.42
C ALA A 13 12.19 13.93 -10.59
N ASP A 14 12.90 13.87 -11.74
CA ASP A 14 14.00 12.92 -12.00
C ASP A 14 15.10 13.60 -12.86
N ARG A 15 16.35 13.13 -12.71
CA ARG A 15 17.56 13.57 -13.43
C ARG A 15 17.71 13.00 -14.84
N ARG A 16 16.83 12.11 -15.30
CA ARG A 16 16.86 11.59 -16.67
C ARG A 16 16.57 12.70 -17.68
N LEU A 17 17.36 12.79 -18.76
CA LEU A 17 17.29 13.88 -19.75
C LEU A 17 15.88 14.17 -20.29
N ARG A 18 15.02 13.15 -20.43
CA ARG A 18 13.63 13.30 -20.91
C ARG A 18 12.63 13.79 -19.86
N SER A 19 12.90 13.62 -18.56
CA SER A 19 12.02 14.07 -17.44
C SER A 19 12.31 15.50 -17.00
N LEU A 20 13.52 16.01 -17.24
CA LEU A 20 13.99 17.34 -16.84
C LEU A 20 13.08 18.50 -17.27
N ALA A 21 12.36 18.35 -18.40
CA ALA A 21 11.53 19.40 -18.97
C ALA A 21 10.03 19.30 -18.62
N ARG A 22 9.53 18.16 -18.10
CA ARG A 22 8.08 17.87 -18.13
C ARG A 22 7.43 17.58 -16.78
N VAL A 23 8.13 16.97 -15.81
CA VAL A 23 7.52 16.60 -14.53
C VAL A 23 8.26 17.28 -13.39
N ARG A 24 7.53 18.08 -12.62
CA ARG A 24 8.04 18.77 -11.43
C ARG A 24 7.60 18.06 -10.16
N ARG A 25 8.43 18.11 -9.12
CA ARG A 25 8.08 17.55 -7.81
C ARG A 25 7.00 18.40 -7.12
N LEU A 26 6.21 17.78 -6.26
CA LEU A 26 5.40 18.51 -5.29
C LEU A 26 6.26 18.85 -4.08
N GLU A 27 5.94 19.99 -3.47
CA GLU A 27 6.52 20.45 -2.22
C GLU A 27 5.38 20.68 -1.24
N ALA A 28 5.52 20.17 -0.03
CA ALA A 28 4.56 20.39 1.03
C ALA A 28 5.24 20.78 2.34
N VAL A 29 4.52 21.52 3.18
CA VAL A 29 4.91 21.79 4.56
C VAL A 29 3.79 21.32 5.47
N VAL A 30 4.13 20.41 6.38
CA VAL A 30 3.14 19.75 7.23
C VAL A 30 3.55 19.90 8.69
N LEU A 31 2.60 20.36 9.49
CA LEU A 31 2.75 20.47 10.94
C LEU A 31 2.70 19.07 11.55
N SER A 32 3.57 18.78 12.51
CA SER A 32 3.56 17.54 13.28
C SER A 32 2.22 17.34 14.01
N PRO A 33 1.89 16.09 14.38
CA PRO A 33 0.67 15.80 15.13
C PRO A 33 0.55 16.60 16.45
N ASP A 34 1.67 16.86 17.13
CA ASP A 34 1.75 17.67 18.36
C ASP A 34 1.53 19.18 18.15
N GLY A 35 1.45 19.64 16.89
CA GLY A 35 1.23 21.04 16.55
C GLY A 35 2.44 21.95 16.72
N ALA A 36 3.61 21.43 17.13
CA ALA A 36 4.75 22.24 17.56
C ALA A 36 5.89 22.34 16.51
N ARG A 37 5.95 21.42 15.54
CA ARG A 37 7.05 21.31 14.59
C ARG A 37 6.55 21.34 13.16
N LEU A 38 7.24 22.05 12.28
CA LEU A 38 6.92 22.11 10.86
C LEU A 38 7.98 21.39 10.04
N PHE A 39 7.57 20.44 9.19
CA PHE A 39 8.47 19.66 8.35
C PHE A 39 8.23 19.93 6.87
N HIS A 40 9.33 19.94 6.09
CA HIS A 40 9.27 19.95 4.63
C HIS A 40 9.08 18.53 4.09
N TYR A 41 8.24 18.37 3.07
CA TYR A 41 8.06 17.13 2.31
C TYR A 41 8.17 17.41 0.83
N HIS A 42 8.63 16.41 0.08
CA HIS A 42 8.59 16.45 -1.38
C HIS A 42 8.18 15.11 -1.96
N ARG A 43 7.58 15.14 -3.15
CA ARG A 43 7.18 13.91 -3.87
C ARG A 43 7.51 14.00 -5.35
N ASP A 44 8.19 12.96 -5.83
CA ASP A 44 8.38 12.68 -7.25
C ASP A 44 7.03 12.24 -7.86
N GLN A 45 6.63 12.89 -8.95
CA GLN A 45 5.34 12.63 -9.61
C GLN A 45 5.47 11.81 -10.90
N THR A 46 6.66 11.31 -11.22
CA THR A 46 6.89 10.53 -12.44
C THR A 46 6.13 9.21 -12.46
N ARG A 47 5.86 8.65 -11.27
CA ARG A 47 5.06 7.44 -11.08
C ARG A 47 4.19 7.57 -9.82
N PRO A 48 2.97 7.00 -9.80
CA PRO A 48 2.10 7.07 -8.63
C PRO A 48 2.59 6.27 -7.42
N ASP A 49 3.47 5.29 -7.60
CA ASP A 49 4.06 4.49 -6.52
C ASP A 49 5.21 5.21 -5.78
N ARG A 50 5.60 6.41 -6.23
CA ARG A 50 6.59 7.23 -5.53
C ARG A 50 6.01 7.75 -4.21
N PRO A 51 6.68 7.51 -3.07
CA PRO A 51 6.19 7.99 -1.78
C PRO A 51 6.45 9.49 -1.61
N TRP A 52 5.78 10.09 -0.64
CA TRP A 52 6.25 11.35 -0.05
C TRP A 52 7.54 11.09 0.72
N VAL A 53 8.52 11.97 0.53
CA VAL A 53 9.79 11.92 1.24
C VAL A 53 9.82 13.08 2.23
N ARG A 54 9.88 12.73 3.51
CA ARG A 54 10.13 13.68 4.59
C ARG A 54 11.53 14.28 4.42
N GLY A 55 11.57 15.60 4.31
CA GLY A 55 12.79 16.40 4.34
C GLY A 55 13.16 16.83 5.76
N GLU A 56 13.81 17.97 5.85
CA GLU A 56 14.28 18.51 7.12
C GLU A 56 13.18 19.23 7.91
N LEU A 57 13.42 19.34 9.22
CA LEU A 57 12.70 20.25 10.11
C LEU A 57 12.91 21.69 9.65
N ILE A 58 11.82 22.46 9.56
CA ILE A 58 11.84 23.89 9.23
C ILE A 58 11.89 24.71 10.51
N SER A 59 10.98 24.42 11.46
CA SER A 59 10.88 25.12 12.73
C SER A 59 10.37 24.17 13.81
N ASP A 60 10.94 24.27 15.01
CA ASP A 60 10.53 23.60 16.25
C ASP A 60 9.68 24.46 17.19
N ALA A 61 9.39 25.69 16.78
CA ALA A 61 8.56 26.65 17.52
C ALA A 61 7.26 26.97 16.77
N ALA A 62 6.83 26.10 15.86
CA ALA A 62 5.64 26.32 15.06
C ALA A 62 4.40 26.36 15.96
N ALA A 63 3.56 27.37 15.73
CA ALA A 63 2.27 27.57 16.39
C ALA A 63 1.08 27.32 15.46
N GLY A 64 1.36 26.97 14.20
CA GLY A 64 0.33 26.71 13.21
C GLY A 64 0.91 26.33 11.85
N PRO A 65 0.03 26.10 10.85
CA PRO A 65 0.46 25.69 9.53
C PRO A 65 1.34 26.73 8.83
N GLY A 66 2.43 26.25 8.20
CA GLY A 66 3.29 27.10 7.37
C GLY A 66 2.71 27.34 5.97
N THR A 67 3.11 28.46 5.37
CA THR A 67 2.86 28.79 3.95
C THR A 67 4.13 28.62 3.14
N ILE A 68 4.10 27.75 2.13
CA ILE A 68 5.23 27.54 1.22
C ILE A 68 5.05 28.35 -0.07
N ARG A 69 6.14 28.94 -0.55
CA ARG A 69 6.25 29.62 -1.85
C ARG A 69 7.59 29.24 -2.48
N GLN A 70 7.69 29.39 -3.80
CA GLN A 70 8.96 29.23 -4.48
C GLN A 70 9.27 30.49 -5.28
N ALA A 71 10.49 31.01 -5.12
CA ALA A 71 11.00 32.10 -5.92
C ALA A 71 11.10 31.68 -7.39
N ARG A 72 11.12 32.66 -8.29
CA ARG A 72 11.31 32.37 -9.72
C ARG A 72 12.71 31.81 -9.96
N GLY A 73 12.78 30.60 -10.49
CA GLY A 73 14.03 29.97 -10.91
C GLY A 73 14.50 30.46 -12.28
N THR A 74 15.69 29.99 -12.68
CA THR A 74 16.21 30.13 -14.05
C THR A 74 16.00 28.83 -14.83
N LEU A 75 16.35 28.82 -16.12
CA LEU A 75 16.39 27.59 -16.93
C LEU A 75 17.37 26.54 -16.36
N ARG A 76 18.40 26.98 -15.63
CA ARG A 76 19.49 26.12 -15.14
C ARG A 76 19.39 25.79 -13.65
N GLN A 77 18.68 26.62 -12.87
CA GLN A 77 18.57 26.48 -11.42
C GLN A 77 17.13 26.66 -10.95
N PRO A 78 16.61 25.73 -10.13
CA PRO A 78 15.36 25.94 -9.41
C PRO A 78 15.45 27.20 -8.52
N GLY A 79 14.34 27.93 -8.40
CA GLY A 79 14.29 29.05 -7.46
C GLY A 79 14.18 28.57 -6.02
N ASP A 80 14.64 29.38 -5.06
CA ASP A 80 14.64 29.03 -3.64
C ASP A 80 13.22 28.79 -3.09
N LEU A 81 13.10 27.84 -2.16
CA LEU A 81 11.86 27.66 -1.41
C LEU A 81 11.85 28.61 -0.21
N LEU A 82 10.71 29.27 0.00
CA LEU A 82 10.45 30.19 1.09
C LEU A 82 9.27 29.66 1.90
N VAL A 83 9.41 29.60 3.22
CA VAL A 83 8.33 29.19 4.12
C VAL A 83 8.14 30.26 5.17
N ASP A 84 6.92 30.78 5.26
CA ASP A 84 6.48 31.64 6.35
C ASP A 84 5.81 30.76 7.41
N VAL A 85 6.31 30.80 8.64
CA VAL A 85 5.90 29.94 9.77
C VAL A 85 5.34 30.82 10.89
N PRO A 86 4.07 30.62 11.30
CA PRO A 86 3.58 31.16 12.57
C PRO A 86 4.34 30.50 13.72
N GLU A 87 5.01 31.30 14.55
CA GLU A 87 5.75 30.83 15.72
C GLU A 87 5.27 31.51 16.99
N ASN A 88 5.24 30.75 18.09
CA ASN A 88 5.08 31.30 19.42
C ASN A 88 6.46 31.46 20.04
N THR A 89 6.81 32.69 20.42
CA THR A 89 8.08 32.98 21.10
C THR A 89 7.82 33.56 22.49
N ALA A 90 8.89 33.72 23.27
CA ALA A 90 8.84 34.43 24.54
C ALA A 90 8.34 35.88 24.39
N ASP A 91 8.57 36.52 23.24
CA ASP A 91 8.20 37.90 22.95
C ASP A 91 6.82 38.03 22.27
N GLY A 92 6.10 36.92 22.09
CA GLY A 92 4.76 36.88 21.48
C GLY A 92 4.71 36.17 20.11
N PRO A 93 3.50 36.06 19.52
CA PRO A 93 3.33 35.40 18.22
C PRO A 93 3.98 36.21 17.09
N ARG A 94 4.70 35.54 16.19
CA ARG A 94 5.34 36.16 15.01
C ARG A 94 5.25 35.28 13.77
N ILE A 95 5.59 35.84 12.62
CA ILE A 95 5.79 35.08 11.38
C ILE A 95 7.30 35.02 11.08
N ALA A 96 7.91 33.86 11.28
CA ALA A 96 9.31 33.64 10.92
C ALA A 96 9.44 33.18 9.45
N ARG A 97 10.39 33.74 8.72
CA ARG A 97 10.69 33.34 7.34
C ARG A 97 11.90 32.43 7.28
N TYR A 98 11.72 31.29 6.62
CA TYR A 98 12.77 30.33 6.32
C TYR A 98 12.99 30.24 4.82
N VAL A 99 14.25 30.06 4.44
CA VAL A 99 14.65 29.81 3.05
C VAL A 99 15.41 28.52 2.93
N ARG A 100 15.16 27.78 1.84
CA ARG A 100 15.99 26.68 1.39
C ARG A 100 16.50 27.00 0.00
N SER A 101 17.79 27.27 -0.10
CA SER A 101 18.44 27.53 -1.38
C SER A 101 18.93 26.26 -2.04
N PHE A 102 18.73 26.15 -3.35
CA PHE A 102 19.20 24.99 -4.12
C PHE A 102 20.69 25.07 -4.49
N ASP A 103 21.30 26.24 -4.31
CA ASP A 103 22.73 26.48 -4.51
C ASP A 103 23.55 26.19 -3.24
N ASP A 104 22.90 26.01 -2.09
CA ASP A 104 23.56 25.59 -0.84
C ASP A 104 23.87 24.07 -0.89
N PRO A 105 25.16 23.65 -0.76
CA PRO A 105 25.55 22.24 -0.73
C PRO A 105 24.86 21.44 0.38
N GLY A 106 24.60 22.08 1.53
CA GLY A 106 23.91 21.47 2.65
C GLY A 106 22.40 21.39 2.46
N ARG A 107 21.85 22.21 1.54
CA ARG A 107 20.41 22.33 1.26
C ARG A 107 19.57 22.47 2.53
N ARG A 108 20.09 23.18 3.53
CA ARG A 108 19.44 23.32 4.84
C ARG A 108 18.45 24.47 4.84
N TRP A 109 17.43 24.37 5.70
CA TRP A 109 16.58 25.52 5.99
C TRP A 109 17.35 26.54 6.83
N ARG A 110 17.34 27.80 6.39
CA ARG A 110 17.96 28.92 7.10
C ARG A 110 16.89 29.95 7.43
N ARG A 111 16.87 30.42 8.68
CA ARG A 111 16.00 31.51 9.10
C ARG A 111 16.54 32.81 8.52
N LEU A 112 15.70 33.54 7.77
CA LEU A 112 16.05 34.84 7.19
C LEU A 112 15.73 36.01 8.12
N GLY A 113 14.79 35.83 9.04
CA GLY A 113 14.31 36.86 9.94
C GLY A 113 12.78 36.80 10.10
N ASP A 114 12.22 37.87 10.64
CA ASP A 114 10.78 38.00 10.78
C ASP A 114 10.21 38.53 9.45
N ALA A 115 9.20 37.85 8.92
CA ALA A 115 8.46 38.36 7.77
C ALA A 115 7.55 39.49 8.23
N ALA A 116 7.38 40.51 7.39
CA ALA A 116 6.22 41.38 7.51
C ALA A 116 4.95 40.52 7.53
N VAL A 117 4.08 40.75 8.52
CA VAL A 117 2.76 40.11 8.60
C VAL A 117 2.06 40.40 7.26
N PRO A 118 1.70 39.39 6.46
CA PRO A 118 0.85 39.64 5.32
C PRO A 118 -0.51 40.09 5.88
N VAL A 119 -0.77 41.40 5.84
CA VAL A 119 -2.13 41.91 5.97
C VAL A 119 -2.93 41.32 4.82
N GLY A 120 -3.96 40.55 5.15
CA GLY A 120 -5.10 40.29 4.28
C GLY A 120 -4.77 39.73 2.90
N ALA A 121 -4.63 38.41 2.83
CA ALA A 121 -5.38 37.68 1.82
C ALA A 121 -5.94 36.45 2.51
N GLN A 122 -7.04 36.65 3.23
CA GLN A 122 -7.99 35.58 3.46
C GLN A 122 -8.27 34.99 2.06
N PRO A 123 -7.98 33.71 1.80
CA PRO A 123 -8.61 33.10 0.63
C PRO A 123 -10.12 33.21 0.88
N ASP A 124 -10.84 33.76 -0.10
CA ASP A 124 -12.30 33.82 -0.06
C ASP A 124 -12.83 32.46 0.38
N SER A 125 -13.77 32.47 1.32
CA SER A 125 -14.51 31.29 1.73
C SER A 125 -15.15 30.70 0.48
N ALA A 126 -14.57 29.58 0.06
CA ALA A 126 -15.03 28.77 -1.05
C ALA A 126 -16.19 27.89 -0.58
N ASP A 127 -17.29 28.55 -0.34
CA ASP A 127 -18.64 28.04 -0.44
C ASP A 127 -18.75 27.01 -1.58
N GLY A 128 -19.14 25.75 -1.33
CA GLY A 128 -19.64 24.81 -2.37
C GLY A 128 -18.74 23.72 -2.90
N TRP A 129 -17.89 23.24 -2.03
CA TRP A 129 -16.90 22.22 -2.27
C TRP A 129 -17.50 20.85 -2.67
N THR A 130 -17.13 20.33 -3.86
CA THR A 130 -17.35 18.94 -4.30
C THR A 130 -16.05 18.13 -4.26
N GLY A 131 -15.23 18.34 -3.21
CA GLY A 131 -13.92 17.70 -3.07
C GLY A 131 -13.95 16.36 -2.32
N PRO A 132 -12.77 15.84 -1.94
CA PRO A 132 -12.65 14.54 -1.28
C PRO A 132 -13.40 14.45 0.05
N PRO A 133 -14.26 13.45 0.29
CA PRO A 133 -15.08 13.36 1.50
C PRO A 133 -14.23 13.33 2.78
N GLY A 134 -14.73 13.92 3.88
CA GLY A 134 -14.06 13.87 5.18
C GLY A 134 -12.85 14.81 5.33
N ALA A 135 -12.55 15.63 4.32
CA ALA A 135 -11.53 16.66 4.42
C ALA A 135 -11.86 17.63 5.57
N VAL A 136 -10.83 18.05 6.31
CA VAL A 136 -10.88 19.19 7.25
C VAL A 136 -9.98 20.35 6.80
N ALA A 137 -9.03 20.10 5.89
CA ALA A 137 -8.21 21.11 5.24
C ALA A 137 -7.74 20.62 3.87
N VAL A 138 -7.66 21.52 2.89
CA VAL A 138 -7.26 21.20 1.51
C VAL A 138 -6.27 22.23 0.97
N ALA A 139 -5.19 21.76 0.33
CA ALA A 139 -4.29 22.57 -0.49
C ALA A 139 -4.20 21.96 -1.90
N ILE A 140 -4.35 22.78 -2.95
CA ILE A 140 -4.52 22.31 -4.33
C ILE A 140 -3.31 22.66 -5.20
N ALA A 141 -2.91 21.76 -6.09
CA ALA A 141 -1.93 22.03 -7.13
C ALA A 141 -2.39 21.45 -8.48
N ARG A 142 -2.20 22.21 -9.56
CA ARG A 142 -2.31 21.70 -10.93
C ARG A 142 -0.98 21.08 -11.32
N THR A 143 -1.01 19.96 -12.04
CA THR A 143 0.22 19.32 -12.55
C THR A 143 0.06 18.99 -14.02
N THR A 144 1.01 19.37 -14.87
CA THR A 144 1.05 18.93 -16.28
C THR A 144 1.70 17.55 -16.38
N LEU A 145 0.88 16.51 -16.42
CA LEU A 145 1.35 15.15 -16.64
C LEU A 145 1.29 14.92 -18.15
N ALA A 146 2.32 15.46 -18.83
CA ALA A 146 2.42 15.83 -20.25
C ALA A 146 1.97 17.28 -20.55
N GLY A 147 2.78 18.04 -21.29
CA GLY A 147 2.53 19.44 -21.66
C GLY A 147 3.21 20.52 -20.79
N LEU A 148 3.50 21.68 -21.39
CA LEU A 148 4.10 22.86 -20.74
C LEU A 148 3.05 23.64 -19.92
N PRO A 149 3.43 24.29 -18.80
CA PRO A 149 2.48 24.92 -17.89
C PRO A 149 1.93 26.26 -18.42
N ALA A 150 0.63 26.49 -18.23
CA ALA A 150 0.10 27.82 -17.99
C ALA A 150 0.09 28.06 -16.47
N ILE A 151 0.81 29.08 -16.02
CA ILE A 151 0.87 29.52 -14.61
C ILE A 151 -0.51 30.08 -14.25
N GLY A 152 -1.14 29.54 -13.21
CA GLY A 152 -2.41 30.04 -12.67
C GLY A 152 -2.44 29.87 -11.15
N ASN A 153 -3.04 30.84 -10.46
CA ASN A 153 -3.04 30.94 -9.00
C ASN A 153 -3.72 29.73 -8.33
N VAL A 154 -3.13 29.26 -7.23
CA VAL A 154 -3.65 28.21 -6.35
C VAL A 154 -4.82 28.78 -5.54
N LEU A 155 -6.01 28.19 -5.67
CA LEU A 155 -7.16 28.45 -4.81
C LEU A 155 -7.25 27.35 -3.73
N SER A 156 -7.55 27.77 -2.50
CA SER A 156 -7.66 26.91 -1.31
C SER A 156 -9.06 27.03 -0.72
N ALA A 157 -9.61 25.94 -0.20
CA ALA A 157 -10.92 25.92 0.46
C ALA A 157 -10.82 25.23 1.83
N LEU A 158 -11.54 25.75 2.82
CA LEU A 158 -11.88 25.04 4.05
C LEU A 158 -13.26 24.38 3.87
N PRO A 159 -13.45 23.11 4.25
CA PRO A 159 -14.77 22.47 4.25
C PRO A 159 -15.65 23.07 5.36
N GLY A 160 -16.83 23.63 5.02
CA GLY A 160 -17.84 24.07 6.01
C GLY A 160 -18.36 25.52 5.92
N GLY A 161 -18.22 26.23 4.80
CA GLY A 161 -18.94 27.48 4.50
C GLY A 161 -20.07 27.25 3.50
N ASP A 162 -21.25 27.82 3.76
CA ASP A 162 -22.46 27.68 2.95
C ASP A 162 -22.41 28.55 1.67
N GLY A 163 -22.22 27.90 0.51
CA GLY A 163 -22.53 28.43 -0.82
C GLY A 163 -21.97 27.51 -1.92
N ALA A 164 -21.70 27.95 -3.16
CA ALA A 164 -21.34 27.10 -4.33
C ALA A 164 -19.95 27.44 -4.96
N LEU A 165 -19.02 26.48 -5.17
CA LEU A 165 -17.65 26.77 -5.63
C LEU A 165 -17.55 26.47 -7.11
N ALA A 166 -17.27 27.51 -7.88
CA ALA A 166 -16.76 27.35 -9.23
C ALA A 166 -15.32 26.81 -9.14
N LEU A 167 -15.16 25.49 -9.35
CA LEU A 167 -13.88 24.94 -9.77
C LEU A 167 -13.43 25.76 -10.99
N PRO A 168 -12.17 26.22 -11.07
CA PRO A 168 -11.73 26.96 -12.23
C PRO A 168 -12.06 26.17 -13.50
N THR A 169 -12.92 26.75 -14.35
CA THR A 169 -13.24 26.23 -15.67
C THR A 169 -12.00 26.40 -16.52
N PHE A 170 -11.33 25.30 -16.82
CA PHE A 170 -10.12 25.32 -17.64
C PHE A 170 -10.44 24.88 -19.06
N ASP A 171 -9.66 25.44 -19.99
CA ASP A 171 -9.71 25.21 -21.43
C ASP A 171 -9.94 23.74 -21.78
N PRO A 172 -10.87 23.41 -22.70
CA PRO A 172 -11.03 22.05 -23.20
C PRO A 172 -9.75 21.66 -23.97
N GLY A 173 -8.81 20.98 -23.28
CA GLY A 173 -7.57 20.52 -23.91
C GLY A 173 -6.31 20.44 -23.02
N GLY A 174 -6.36 20.87 -21.75
CA GLY A 174 -5.19 20.77 -20.87
C GLY A 174 -4.96 19.37 -20.28
N GLU A 175 -3.84 18.71 -20.64
CA GLU A 175 -3.41 17.35 -20.21
C GLU A 175 -3.00 17.21 -18.71
N GLY A 176 -3.44 18.11 -17.83
CA GLY A 176 -3.03 18.13 -16.42
C GLY A 176 -4.05 17.54 -15.44
N TRP A 177 -3.58 17.06 -14.29
CA TRP A 177 -4.42 16.54 -13.20
C TRP A 177 -4.58 17.57 -12.09
N LEU A 178 -5.78 17.62 -11.52
CA LEU A 178 -6.04 18.35 -10.28
C LEU A 178 -5.67 17.46 -9.10
N GLN A 179 -4.75 17.93 -8.28
CA GLN A 179 -4.29 17.22 -7.10
C GLN A 179 -4.50 18.06 -5.85
N ALA A 180 -4.76 17.40 -4.73
CA ALA A 180 -4.98 18.02 -3.45
C ALA A 180 -4.20 17.30 -2.35
N LEU A 181 -3.64 18.04 -1.40
CA LEU A 181 -3.23 17.50 -0.12
C LEU A 181 -4.39 17.75 0.85
N VAL A 182 -4.93 16.69 1.43
CA VAL A 182 -6.14 16.68 2.23
C VAL A 182 -5.82 16.16 3.62
N GLN A 183 -6.26 16.88 4.63
CA GLN A 183 -6.22 16.42 6.00
C GLN A 183 -7.53 15.71 6.31
N GLU A 184 -7.44 14.51 6.86
CA GLU A 184 -8.55 13.69 7.31
C GLU A 184 -8.23 13.25 8.74
N GLY A 185 -8.85 13.90 9.74
CA GLY A 185 -8.42 13.78 11.14
C GLY A 185 -6.97 14.24 11.32
N ALA A 186 -6.12 13.42 11.97
CA ALA A 186 -4.68 13.66 12.07
C ALA A 186 -3.87 13.17 10.83
N SER A 187 -4.50 12.40 9.95
CA SER A 187 -3.89 11.86 8.73
C SER A 187 -3.84 12.89 7.59
N VAL A 188 -2.88 12.72 6.70
CA VAL A 188 -2.65 13.59 5.54
C VAL A 188 -2.47 12.73 4.29
N TYR A 189 -3.42 12.87 3.37
CA TYR A 189 -3.45 12.14 2.11
C TYR A 189 -3.31 13.08 0.93
N GLN A 190 -2.66 12.60 -0.11
CA GLN A 190 -2.76 13.21 -1.41
C GLN A 190 -3.94 12.60 -2.16
N TRP A 191 -4.74 13.44 -2.80
CA TRP A 191 -5.87 13.07 -3.64
C TRP A 191 -5.66 13.58 -5.06
N HIS A 192 -6.30 12.92 -6.04
CA HIS A 192 -6.40 13.43 -7.39
C HIS A 192 -7.79 13.20 -7.98
N ARG A 193 -8.20 14.10 -8.87
CA ARG A 193 -9.48 14.01 -9.58
C ARG A 193 -9.30 13.16 -10.84
N GLN A 194 -10.07 12.09 -10.94
CA GLN A 194 -10.18 11.27 -12.14
C GLN A 194 -11.38 11.69 -12.96
N GLU A 195 -11.22 11.81 -14.28
CA GLU A 195 -12.28 12.17 -15.23
C GLU A 195 -12.37 11.14 -16.35
N TRP A 196 -13.57 10.67 -16.69
CA TRP A 196 -13.80 9.75 -17.80
C TRP A 196 -15.24 9.83 -18.29
N GLY A 197 -15.45 9.95 -19.61
CA GLY A 197 -16.80 9.93 -20.21
C GLY A 197 -17.79 10.91 -19.56
N GLY A 198 -17.34 12.12 -19.23
CA GLY A 198 -18.14 13.14 -18.54
C GLY A 198 -18.36 12.90 -17.04
N ARG A 199 -17.86 11.80 -16.47
CA ARG A 199 -17.91 11.49 -15.04
C ARG A 199 -16.62 11.90 -14.35
N GLN A 200 -16.72 12.23 -13.08
CA GLN A 200 -15.60 12.66 -12.27
C GLN A 200 -15.67 12.01 -10.89
N ARG A 201 -14.50 11.66 -10.32
CA ARG A 201 -14.38 11.20 -8.94
C ARG A 201 -13.05 11.63 -8.34
N TRP A 202 -13.02 11.84 -7.03
CA TRP A 202 -11.78 11.97 -6.28
C TRP A 202 -11.35 10.60 -5.76
N VAL A 203 -10.06 10.29 -5.87
CA VAL A 203 -9.46 9.12 -5.23
C VAL A 203 -8.17 9.54 -4.52
N ARG A 204 -7.87 8.89 -3.39
CA ARG A 204 -6.56 9.02 -2.75
C ARG A 204 -5.50 8.56 -3.75
N ALA A 205 -4.31 9.15 -3.72
CA ALA A 205 -3.20 8.86 -4.61
C ALA A 205 -1.99 8.33 -3.84
N SER A 206 -1.72 8.92 -2.68
CA SER A 206 -0.67 8.50 -1.76
C SER A 206 -0.99 8.96 -0.34
N CYS A 207 -0.43 8.30 0.65
CA CYS A 207 -0.43 8.77 2.04
C CYS A 207 0.88 9.51 2.33
N LEU A 208 0.80 10.73 2.87
CA LEU A 208 1.97 11.46 3.36
C LEU A 208 2.24 11.09 4.82
N ARG A 209 1.19 11.10 5.64
CA ARG A 209 1.22 10.70 7.04
C ARG A 209 -0.08 9.99 7.39
N PHE A 210 0.04 8.81 7.97
CA PHE A 210 -1.06 8.06 8.53
C PHE A 210 -1.05 8.19 10.05
N HIS A 211 -2.14 8.70 10.61
CA HIS A 211 -2.33 8.85 12.06
C HIS A 211 -3.82 8.58 12.36
N PRO A 212 -4.20 7.31 12.59
CA PRO A 212 -5.59 6.90 12.76
C PRO A 212 -6.21 7.26 14.12
N ASP A 213 -5.47 7.96 14.99
CA ASP A 213 -5.87 8.32 16.35
C ASP A 213 -6.31 7.11 17.20
N ASP A 214 -5.84 5.91 16.86
CA ASP A 214 -6.04 4.70 17.64
C ASP A 214 -4.77 4.27 18.37
N GLY A 215 -4.97 3.62 19.52
CA GLY A 215 -3.87 3.03 20.28
C GLY A 215 -3.28 1.80 19.57
N PHE A 216 -2.09 1.41 20.01
CA PHE A 216 -1.47 0.16 19.62
C PHE A 216 -0.73 -0.47 20.80
N GLU A 217 -0.55 -1.78 20.72
CA GLU A 217 0.27 -2.56 21.63
C GLU A 217 1.50 -3.06 20.88
N VAL A 218 2.63 -3.21 21.57
CA VAL A 218 3.84 -3.83 21.04
C VAL A 218 4.01 -5.16 21.75
N GLU A 219 4.08 -6.25 20.99
CA GLU A 219 4.32 -7.57 21.60
C GLU A 219 5.76 -7.65 22.13
N ASP A 220 5.92 -8.17 23.35
CA ASP A 220 7.21 -8.23 24.05
C ASP A 220 8.27 -9.04 23.28
N ARG A 221 7.84 -10.01 22.49
CA ARG A 221 8.70 -10.85 21.65
C ARG A 221 8.42 -10.55 20.18
N PRO A 222 9.40 -10.03 19.43
CA PRO A 222 9.21 -9.82 18.01
C PRO A 222 9.10 -11.14 17.27
N SER A 223 8.43 -11.14 16.12
CA SER A 223 8.49 -12.26 15.20
C SER A 223 9.92 -12.54 14.76
N ILE A 224 10.21 -13.82 14.51
CA ILE A 224 11.51 -14.30 14.07
C ILE A 224 11.41 -14.88 12.66
N LYS A 225 12.48 -14.77 11.88
CA LYS A 225 12.60 -15.46 10.61
C LYS A 225 12.93 -16.94 10.85
N LEU A 226 12.18 -17.83 10.21
CA LEU A 226 12.43 -19.28 10.25
C LEU A 226 13.24 -19.77 9.04
N ALA A 227 12.94 -19.25 7.85
CA ALA A 227 13.54 -19.68 6.59
C ALA A 227 13.30 -18.68 5.46
N GLN A 228 14.15 -18.70 4.44
CA GLN A 228 13.85 -18.10 3.14
C GLN A 228 12.98 -19.05 2.32
N VAL A 229 11.98 -18.56 1.61
CA VAL A 229 11.07 -19.39 0.81
C VAL A 229 11.65 -19.66 -0.59
N THR A 230 12.22 -18.64 -1.22
CA THR A 230 12.76 -18.69 -2.59
C THR A 230 14.28 -18.60 -2.65
N GLY A 231 14.86 -18.91 -3.81
CA GLY A 231 16.31 -18.90 -4.05
C GLY A 231 16.95 -20.27 -3.83
N GLU A 232 18.29 -20.29 -3.84
CA GLU A 232 19.10 -21.48 -3.53
C GLU A 232 19.67 -21.47 -2.13
N ARG A 233 19.91 -20.27 -1.59
CA ARG A 233 20.56 -20.06 -0.30
C ARG A 233 19.88 -18.93 0.44
N ASP A 234 19.79 -19.10 1.75
CA ASP A 234 19.33 -18.05 2.63
C ASP A 234 20.39 -16.94 2.65
N SER A 235 19.93 -15.71 2.48
CA SER A 235 20.75 -14.49 2.45
C SER A 235 21.11 -13.96 3.85
N GLN A 236 20.61 -14.59 4.92
CA GLN A 236 20.92 -14.26 6.31
C GLN A 236 22.33 -14.78 6.70
N PRO A 237 23.16 -13.99 7.41
CA PRO A 237 24.57 -14.34 7.63
C PRO A 237 24.83 -15.49 8.60
N SER A 238 24.06 -15.62 9.69
CA SER A 238 24.42 -16.51 10.81
C SER A 238 23.35 -17.53 11.24
N ALA A 239 22.21 -17.59 10.55
CA ALA A 239 21.20 -18.65 10.77
C ALA A 239 21.55 -19.88 9.91
N PRO A 240 21.06 -21.10 10.22
CA PRO A 240 21.23 -22.21 9.31
C PRO A 240 20.67 -21.81 7.93
N ASP A 241 21.43 -22.12 6.88
CA ASP A 241 21.10 -21.87 5.47
C ASP A 241 19.86 -22.68 5.07
N VAL A 242 18.68 -22.21 5.49
CA VAL A 242 17.41 -22.90 5.32
C VAL A 242 16.59 -22.14 4.29
N THR A 243 16.69 -22.60 3.05
CA THR A 243 15.77 -22.21 1.99
C THR A 243 14.74 -23.31 1.77
N LEU A 244 13.45 -22.98 1.80
CA LEU A 244 12.35 -23.96 1.65
C LEU A 244 12.25 -24.54 0.24
N SER A 245 12.95 -23.94 -0.74
CA SER A 245 13.01 -24.39 -2.12
C SER A 245 14.43 -24.37 -2.66
N ALA A 246 14.60 -24.93 -3.87
CA ALA A 246 15.77 -24.73 -4.72
C ALA A 246 15.28 -24.08 -6.03
N SER A 247 14.67 -22.90 -5.92
CA SER A 247 13.81 -22.35 -6.97
C SER A 247 14.57 -21.84 -8.17
N GLU A 248 15.84 -21.45 -8.03
CA GLU A 248 16.63 -20.94 -9.15
C GLU A 248 17.05 -22.08 -10.06
N SER A 249 17.62 -23.15 -9.49
CA SER A 249 18.08 -24.32 -10.20
C SER A 249 16.91 -25.16 -10.72
N ARG A 250 15.88 -25.38 -9.89
CA ARG A 250 14.73 -26.23 -10.25
C ARG A 250 13.63 -25.50 -10.98
N SER A 251 13.47 -24.19 -10.84
CA SER A 251 12.34 -23.44 -11.42
C SER A 251 12.74 -22.22 -12.24
N GLY A 252 14.03 -21.85 -12.25
CA GLY A 252 14.50 -20.63 -12.90
C GLY A 252 14.07 -19.35 -12.19
N VAL A 253 13.71 -19.41 -10.91
CA VAL A 253 13.23 -18.30 -10.09
C VAL A 253 14.30 -17.94 -9.06
N ARG A 254 14.90 -16.75 -9.18
CA ARG A 254 15.97 -16.28 -8.28
C ARG A 254 15.43 -15.64 -7.00
N GLY A 255 14.27 -15.01 -7.10
CA GLY A 255 13.62 -14.28 -6.02
C GLY A 255 12.27 -13.80 -6.49
N THR A 256 11.39 -13.54 -5.53
CA THR A 256 10.02 -13.10 -5.77
C THR A 256 9.55 -12.27 -4.58
N ASP A 257 8.38 -11.65 -4.72
CA ASP A 257 7.62 -11.10 -3.62
C ASP A 257 6.27 -11.82 -3.43
N LEU A 258 5.51 -11.34 -2.44
CA LEU A 258 4.27 -11.88 -1.90
C LEU A 258 4.47 -13.22 -1.18
N GLY A 259 3.71 -14.26 -1.51
CA GLY A 259 3.64 -15.51 -0.74
C GLY A 259 2.24 -15.81 -0.20
N VAL A 260 1.20 -15.46 -0.98
CA VAL A 260 -0.19 -15.65 -0.55
C VAL A 260 -0.51 -17.14 -0.51
N ARG A 261 -0.80 -17.68 0.68
CA ARG A 261 -1.22 -19.08 0.83
C ARG A 261 -2.70 -19.23 0.54
N PHE A 262 -3.02 -20.28 -0.21
CA PHE A 262 -4.37 -20.78 -0.40
C PHE A 262 -4.36 -22.32 -0.44
N ASP A 263 -5.50 -22.92 -0.12
CA ASP A 263 -5.72 -24.35 -0.22
C ASP A 263 -6.70 -24.65 -1.35
N HIS A 264 -6.42 -25.71 -2.12
CA HIS A 264 -7.24 -26.14 -3.24
C HIS A 264 -7.12 -27.66 -3.42
N ALA A 265 -8.25 -28.35 -3.55
CA ALA A 265 -8.31 -29.80 -3.74
C ALA A 265 -7.44 -30.61 -2.75
N GLY A 266 -7.41 -30.21 -1.47
CA GLY A 266 -6.64 -30.88 -0.41
C GLY A 266 -5.13 -30.64 -0.42
N ARG A 267 -4.64 -29.74 -1.29
CA ARG A 267 -3.24 -29.32 -1.41
C ARG A 267 -3.11 -27.84 -1.05
N SER A 268 -1.92 -27.43 -0.63
CA SER A 268 -1.61 -26.05 -0.26
C SER A 268 -0.63 -25.42 -1.25
N PHE A 269 -0.88 -24.19 -1.64
CA PHE A 269 -0.14 -23.48 -2.67
C PHE A 269 0.24 -22.07 -2.22
N LEU A 270 1.17 -21.47 -2.96
CA LEU A 270 1.62 -20.09 -2.79
C LEU A 270 1.50 -19.33 -4.11
N LEU A 271 0.89 -18.15 -4.08
CA LEU A 271 0.94 -17.16 -5.14
C LEU A 271 2.04 -16.15 -4.86
N PHE A 272 2.81 -15.84 -5.90
CA PHE A 272 3.90 -14.89 -5.84
C PHE A 272 3.75 -13.83 -6.93
N GLY A 273 4.13 -12.59 -6.60
CA GLY A 273 4.04 -11.45 -7.51
C GLY A 273 5.27 -11.32 -8.39
N ASP A 274 5.77 -10.08 -8.53
CA ASP A 274 6.88 -9.71 -9.38
C ASP A 274 8.08 -10.65 -9.17
N THR A 275 8.26 -11.59 -10.09
CA THR A 275 9.31 -12.61 -9.95
C THR A 275 10.54 -12.28 -10.80
N HIS A 276 11.72 -12.46 -10.22
CA HIS A 276 13.00 -12.37 -10.91
C HIS A 276 13.45 -13.72 -11.44
N TRP A 277 13.11 -14.00 -12.70
CA TRP A 277 13.53 -15.19 -13.40
C TRP A 277 15.02 -15.14 -13.81
N THR A 278 15.62 -16.31 -14.03
CA THR A 278 16.95 -16.43 -14.66
C THR A 278 16.89 -15.97 -16.13
N ALA A 279 15.78 -16.25 -16.82
CA ALA A 279 15.48 -15.71 -18.14
C ALA A 279 15.03 -14.25 -18.05
N ARG A 280 15.87 -13.32 -18.51
CA ARG A 280 15.60 -11.86 -18.45
C ARG A 280 14.32 -11.44 -19.18
N THR A 281 13.88 -12.20 -20.18
CA THR A 281 12.65 -11.94 -20.95
C THR A 281 11.37 -12.17 -20.14
N ARG A 282 11.47 -12.79 -18.96
CA ARG A 282 10.35 -13.10 -18.07
C ARG A 282 10.35 -12.24 -16.81
N ALA A 283 11.21 -11.24 -16.69
CA ALA A 283 11.31 -10.41 -15.49
C ALA A 283 9.94 -9.82 -15.10
N THR A 284 9.68 -9.76 -13.78
CA THR A 284 8.45 -9.24 -13.15
C THR A 284 7.17 -9.95 -13.58
N ARG A 285 7.26 -11.23 -13.96
CA ARG A 285 6.08 -12.05 -14.27
C ARG A 285 5.81 -13.00 -13.12
N ASP A 286 4.56 -13.11 -12.73
CA ASP A 286 4.13 -13.83 -11.53
C ASP A 286 4.47 -15.32 -11.55
N ALA A 287 4.66 -15.88 -10.35
CA ALA A 287 4.94 -17.29 -10.13
C ALA A 287 3.92 -17.92 -9.18
N MET A 288 3.86 -19.25 -9.19
CA MET A 288 3.08 -20.04 -8.25
C MET A 288 3.92 -21.22 -7.79
N GLY A 289 3.73 -21.64 -6.54
CA GLY A 289 4.34 -22.84 -6.00
C GLY A 289 3.37 -23.68 -5.20
N GLU A 290 3.78 -24.91 -4.92
CA GLU A 290 3.08 -25.87 -4.07
C GLU A 290 3.91 -26.14 -2.81
N LEU A 291 3.23 -26.23 -1.67
CA LEU A 291 3.85 -26.64 -0.41
C LEU A 291 4.00 -28.16 -0.37
N THR A 292 5.17 -28.64 0.05
CA THR A 292 5.42 -30.05 0.30
C THR A 292 5.51 -30.33 1.80
N PRO A 293 5.00 -31.47 2.30
CA PRO A 293 5.02 -31.79 3.73
C PRO A 293 6.42 -31.87 4.35
N ALA A 294 7.41 -32.27 3.56
CA ALA A 294 8.81 -32.35 3.97
C ALA A 294 9.59 -31.15 3.40
N GLY A 295 10.17 -30.37 4.30
CA GLY A 295 11.08 -29.28 3.99
C GLY A 295 12.55 -29.61 4.30
N PRO A 296 13.45 -28.62 4.14
CA PRO A 296 14.88 -28.76 4.40
C PRO A 296 15.21 -29.04 5.89
N ARG A 297 14.28 -28.77 6.80
CA ARG A 297 14.41 -28.99 8.23
C ARG A 297 13.09 -29.50 8.81
N GLY A 298 13.15 -30.36 9.82
CA GLY A 298 11.96 -30.84 10.53
C GLY A 298 11.11 -29.69 11.06
N GLY A 299 9.78 -29.79 10.90
CA GLY A 299 8.81 -28.77 11.29
C GLY A 299 8.58 -27.65 10.25
N LEU A 300 9.41 -27.57 9.20
CA LEU A 300 9.24 -26.64 8.10
C LEU A 300 8.72 -27.36 6.84
N PRO A 301 7.82 -26.73 6.05
CA PRO A 301 7.41 -27.28 4.76
C PRO A 301 8.52 -27.09 3.72
N GLY A 302 8.45 -27.84 2.62
CA GLY A 302 9.19 -27.51 1.40
C GLY A 302 8.30 -26.73 0.43
N VAL A 303 8.90 -26.14 -0.60
CA VAL A 303 8.17 -25.41 -1.66
C VAL A 303 8.73 -25.79 -3.03
N THR A 304 7.83 -26.18 -3.94
CA THR A 304 8.15 -26.39 -5.36
C THR A 304 7.51 -25.30 -6.20
N LEU A 305 8.30 -24.47 -6.87
CA LEU A 305 7.78 -23.43 -7.77
C LEU A 305 7.57 -23.97 -9.18
N HIS A 306 6.51 -23.54 -9.85
CA HIS A 306 6.26 -23.88 -11.24
C HIS A 306 7.26 -23.18 -12.18
N GLY A 307 7.66 -23.86 -13.25
CA GLY A 307 8.77 -23.46 -14.09
C GLY A 307 8.52 -22.39 -15.16
N THR A 308 7.29 -21.87 -15.23
CA THR A 308 6.84 -20.86 -16.20
C THR A 308 6.00 -19.80 -15.50
N PRO A 309 6.00 -18.54 -15.95
CA PRO A 309 5.13 -17.54 -15.33
C PRO A 309 3.64 -17.84 -15.53
N LEU A 310 2.81 -17.27 -14.66
CA LEU A 310 1.36 -17.33 -14.79
C LEU A 310 0.88 -16.59 -16.05
N ARG A 311 -0.27 -17.01 -16.58
CA ARG A 311 -0.86 -16.41 -17.79
C ARG A 311 -2.35 -16.19 -17.65
N ILE A 312 -2.80 -14.96 -17.86
CA ILE A 312 -4.23 -14.62 -17.98
C ILE A 312 -4.65 -14.65 -19.45
N VAL A 313 -5.78 -15.27 -19.76
CA VAL A 313 -6.37 -15.37 -21.11
C VAL A 313 -7.85 -14.96 -21.10
N GLY A 314 -8.44 -14.80 -22.29
CA GLY A 314 -9.89 -14.55 -22.42
C GLY A 314 -10.32 -13.09 -22.19
N GLY A 315 -9.40 -12.14 -22.16
CA GLY A 315 -9.74 -10.71 -22.13
C GLY A 315 -8.55 -9.80 -21.92
N ALA A 316 -8.80 -8.48 -21.91
CA ALA A 316 -7.77 -7.49 -21.63
C ALA A 316 -7.26 -7.62 -20.19
N ALA A 317 -5.98 -7.97 -20.08
CA ALA A 317 -5.18 -8.01 -18.86
C ALA A 317 -3.73 -7.62 -19.24
N THR A 318 -3.09 -6.82 -18.39
CA THR A 318 -1.65 -6.61 -18.43
C THR A 318 -0.98 -7.47 -17.36
N SER A 319 0.34 -7.65 -17.51
CA SER A 319 1.19 -8.42 -16.59
C SER A 319 2.56 -7.73 -16.58
N ARG A 320 2.57 -6.57 -15.93
CA ARG A 320 3.69 -5.68 -15.62
C ARG A 320 3.94 -5.68 -14.11
N GLU A 321 4.93 -4.92 -13.66
CA GLU A 321 5.13 -4.62 -12.23
C GLU A 321 3.80 -4.22 -11.55
N TYR A 322 3.54 -4.75 -10.35
CA TYR A 322 2.26 -4.60 -9.60
C TYR A 322 0.99 -5.16 -10.28
N ASP A 323 1.07 -5.82 -11.45
CA ASP A 323 -0.02 -6.64 -11.99
C ASP A 323 0.15 -8.08 -11.50
N VAL A 324 -0.17 -8.31 -10.23
CA VAL A 324 0.19 -9.50 -9.45
C VAL A 324 -1.03 -10.28 -8.99
N PRO A 325 -0.91 -11.57 -8.66
CA PRO A 325 -1.95 -12.28 -7.93
C PRO A 325 -2.15 -11.66 -6.53
N LEU A 326 -3.41 -11.51 -6.14
CA LEU A 326 -3.81 -10.87 -4.88
C LEU A 326 -4.23 -11.91 -3.85
N ASP A 327 -5.16 -12.78 -4.24
CA ASP A 327 -5.64 -13.87 -3.40
C ASP A 327 -6.44 -14.88 -4.22
N ALA A 328 -6.67 -16.08 -3.68
CA ALA A 328 -7.41 -17.13 -4.36
C ALA A 328 -8.32 -17.91 -3.43
N PHE A 329 -9.34 -18.53 -4.00
CA PHE A 329 -10.28 -19.40 -3.29
C PHE A 329 -10.68 -20.59 -4.14
N SER A 330 -10.90 -21.72 -3.47
CA SER A 330 -11.42 -22.94 -4.07
C SER A 330 -12.94 -22.99 -3.94
N LEU A 331 -13.64 -23.40 -4.99
CA LEU A 331 -15.09 -23.61 -5.00
C LEU A 331 -15.43 -24.75 -5.95
N ASP A 332 -16.07 -25.80 -5.43
CA ASP A 332 -16.55 -26.97 -6.21
C ASP A 332 -15.49 -27.61 -7.11
N GLY A 333 -14.25 -27.73 -6.61
CA GLY A 333 -13.13 -28.31 -7.36
C GLY A 333 -12.47 -27.35 -8.36
N GLU A 334 -12.99 -26.13 -8.51
CA GLU A 334 -12.40 -25.08 -9.36
C GLU A 334 -11.58 -24.09 -8.51
N LEU A 335 -10.51 -23.54 -9.10
CA LEU A 335 -9.73 -22.47 -8.50
C LEU A 335 -10.08 -21.13 -9.13
N TYR A 336 -10.44 -20.17 -8.28
CA TYR A 336 -10.63 -18.78 -8.66
C TYR A 336 -9.54 -17.91 -8.04
N CYS A 337 -9.00 -16.97 -8.81
CA CYS A 337 -7.91 -16.11 -8.37
C CYS A 337 -8.18 -14.65 -8.76
N PHE A 338 -7.92 -13.75 -7.81
CA PHE A 338 -7.91 -12.33 -8.03
C PHE A 338 -6.51 -11.88 -8.46
N PHE A 339 -6.45 -11.04 -9.50
CA PHE A 339 -5.21 -10.43 -9.98
C PHE A 339 -5.39 -8.92 -10.06
N SER A 340 -4.39 -8.14 -9.64
CA SER A 340 -4.30 -6.75 -10.06
C SER A 340 -3.86 -6.69 -11.53
N SER A 341 -4.28 -5.64 -12.22
CA SER A 341 -3.96 -5.43 -13.62
C SER A 341 -4.01 -3.94 -13.98
N HIS A 342 -3.50 -3.62 -15.16
CA HIS A 342 -3.44 -2.29 -15.75
C HIS A 342 -2.64 -1.29 -14.92
N HIS A 343 -1.46 -1.69 -14.43
CA HIS A 343 -0.51 -0.82 -13.76
C HIS A 343 -0.44 0.59 -14.38
N PHE A 344 -0.59 1.62 -13.53
CA PHE A 344 -0.63 3.06 -13.86
C PHE A 344 -1.82 3.55 -14.69
N GLN A 345 -2.79 2.71 -15.00
CA GLN A 345 -4.03 3.17 -15.59
C GLN A 345 -4.75 4.12 -14.62
N ARG A 346 -5.14 5.30 -15.13
CA ARG A 346 -5.73 6.39 -14.34
C ARG A 346 -4.86 6.82 -13.15
N HIS A 347 -3.52 6.73 -13.28
CA HIS A 347 -2.56 7.12 -12.24
C HIS A 347 -2.69 6.38 -10.91
N GLN A 348 -3.21 5.16 -10.93
CA GLN A 348 -3.19 4.26 -9.78
C GLN A 348 -2.01 3.30 -9.88
N VAL A 349 -1.37 2.95 -8.76
CA VAL A 349 -0.30 1.94 -8.75
C VAL A 349 -0.83 0.62 -9.31
N MET A 350 -1.89 0.09 -8.70
CA MET A 350 -2.66 -1.02 -9.25
C MET A 350 -3.88 -0.43 -9.96
N GLY A 351 -4.12 -0.79 -11.23
CA GLY A 351 -5.15 -0.12 -12.03
C GLY A 351 -6.57 -0.63 -11.76
N ARG A 352 -6.70 -1.93 -11.57
CA ARG A 352 -7.96 -2.66 -11.32
C ARG A 352 -7.68 -4.08 -10.82
N SER A 353 -8.68 -4.72 -10.20
CA SER A 353 -8.70 -6.15 -9.93
C SER A 353 -9.50 -6.90 -11.00
N LEU A 354 -9.03 -8.10 -11.31
CA LEU A 354 -9.67 -9.09 -12.18
C LEU A 354 -10.04 -10.30 -11.33
N LEU A 355 -11.21 -10.89 -11.59
CA LEU A 355 -11.54 -12.23 -11.13
C LEU A 355 -11.28 -13.20 -12.29
N THR A 356 -10.58 -14.28 -12.00
CA THR A 356 -10.17 -15.29 -12.99
C THR A 356 -10.45 -16.70 -12.46
N ARG A 357 -10.52 -17.67 -13.37
CA ARG A 357 -10.65 -19.10 -13.07
C ARG A 357 -9.46 -19.85 -13.68
N ALA A 358 -8.86 -20.79 -12.96
CA ALA A 358 -7.84 -21.67 -13.53
C ALA A 358 -8.41 -22.46 -14.71
N LEU A 359 -7.60 -22.66 -15.76
CA LEU A 359 -8.00 -23.51 -16.90
C LEU A 359 -7.76 -24.99 -16.65
N ASP A 360 -6.83 -25.30 -15.74
CA ASP A 360 -6.48 -26.64 -15.30
C ASP A 360 -6.60 -26.66 -13.77
N PRO A 361 -7.71 -27.19 -13.21
CA PRO A 361 -7.95 -27.18 -11.77
C PRO A 361 -6.98 -28.09 -11.01
N ASP A 362 -6.30 -29.04 -11.68
CA ASP A 362 -5.32 -29.91 -11.02
C ASP A 362 -4.04 -29.17 -10.65
N LEU A 363 -3.82 -27.96 -11.21
CA LEU A 363 -2.64 -27.12 -10.98
C LEU A 363 -1.35 -27.95 -11.02
N PRO A 364 -0.91 -28.43 -12.19
CA PRO A 364 0.25 -29.31 -12.33
C PRO A 364 1.56 -28.54 -12.10
N ILE A 365 1.84 -28.20 -10.85
CA ILE A 365 3.04 -27.50 -10.41
C ILE A 365 4.25 -28.40 -10.67
N SER A 366 5.22 -27.86 -11.40
CA SER A 366 6.43 -28.58 -11.74
C SER A 366 7.55 -27.59 -12.00
N GLY A 367 8.64 -27.75 -11.26
CA GLY A 367 9.88 -27.03 -11.55
C GLY A 367 10.38 -27.30 -12.97
N ALA A 368 10.15 -28.48 -13.54
CA ALA A 368 10.63 -28.79 -14.90
C ALA A 368 9.78 -28.18 -16.03
N ALA A 369 8.56 -27.71 -15.74
CA ALA A 369 7.62 -27.20 -16.74
C ALA A 369 8.01 -25.80 -17.23
N ARG A 370 9.03 -25.71 -18.08
CA ARG A 370 9.64 -24.45 -18.57
C ARG A 370 8.91 -23.75 -19.73
N ARG A 371 7.88 -24.39 -20.29
CA ARG A 371 7.19 -23.95 -21.52
C ARG A 371 5.66 -23.99 -21.45
N ARG A 372 5.07 -24.38 -20.32
CA ARG A 372 3.62 -24.60 -20.18
C ARG A 372 3.09 -23.77 -19.01
N PRO A 373 2.59 -22.55 -19.24
CA PRO A 373 2.08 -21.69 -18.18
C PRO A 373 0.86 -22.30 -17.47
N ILE A 374 0.78 -22.16 -16.16
CA ILE A 374 -0.50 -22.25 -15.44
C ILE A 374 -1.35 -21.05 -15.89
N SER A 375 -2.50 -21.35 -16.50
CA SER A 375 -3.30 -20.37 -17.22
C SER A 375 -4.63 -20.13 -16.54
N PHE A 376 -5.06 -18.88 -16.52
CA PHE A 376 -6.28 -18.41 -15.89
C PHE A 376 -7.16 -17.71 -16.92
N ALA A 377 -8.40 -18.17 -17.09
CA ALA A 377 -9.41 -17.47 -17.88
C ALA A 377 -9.98 -16.30 -17.08
N LYS A 378 -10.04 -15.12 -17.68
CA LYS A 378 -10.72 -13.97 -17.09
C LYS A 378 -12.22 -14.23 -17.00
N VAL A 379 -12.77 -14.10 -15.79
CA VAL A 379 -14.21 -14.15 -15.52
C VAL A 379 -14.79 -12.73 -15.55
N ALA A 380 -14.18 -11.81 -14.81
CA ALA A 380 -14.68 -10.45 -14.69
C ALA A 380 -13.56 -9.42 -14.43
N THR A 381 -13.87 -8.14 -14.66
CA THR A 381 -13.17 -7.04 -14.00
C THR A 381 -13.93 -6.74 -12.71
N PHE A 382 -13.32 -7.02 -11.55
CA PHE A 382 -14.01 -6.91 -10.27
C PHE A 382 -14.11 -5.45 -9.82
N SER A 383 -13.00 -4.72 -9.68
CA SER A 383 -13.05 -3.31 -9.27
C SER A 383 -11.93 -2.49 -9.88
N ASP A 384 -12.18 -1.20 -10.11
CA ASP A 384 -11.15 -0.20 -10.43
C ASP A 384 -11.12 0.96 -9.40
N ARG A 385 -11.74 0.73 -8.23
CA ARG A 385 -12.01 1.75 -7.21
C ARG A 385 -11.60 1.33 -5.81
N PHE A 386 -12.40 0.54 -5.10
CA PHE A 386 -12.21 0.26 -3.67
C PHE A 386 -11.72 -1.17 -3.39
N PHE A 387 -11.83 -2.07 -4.35
CA PHE A 387 -11.43 -3.47 -4.21
C PHE A 387 -10.38 -3.83 -5.27
N VAL A 388 -9.36 -2.98 -5.41
CA VAL A 388 -8.29 -3.14 -6.40
C VAL A 388 -7.21 -4.07 -5.87
N ASN A 389 -6.83 -3.89 -4.60
CA ASN A 389 -6.04 -4.85 -3.85
C ASN A 389 -6.96 -5.59 -2.88
N VAL A 390 -6.91 -6.92 -2.84
CA VAL A 390 -7.91 -7.72 -2.09
C VAL A 390 -7.29 -8.87 -1.32
N SER A 391 -7.95 -9.23 -0.21
CA SER A 391 -7.78 -10.50 0.48
C SER A 391 -9.15 -11.16 0.66
N VAL A 392 -9.20 -12.49 0.54
CA VAL A 392 -10.46 -13.24 0.51
C VAL A 392 -10.51 -14.39 1.50
N GLN A 393 -11.69 -14.70 2.01
CA GLN A 393 -11.93 -15.85 2.88
C GLN A 393 -13.30 -16.45 2.60
N VAL A 394 -13.34 -17.74 2.26
CA VAL A 394 -14.58 -18.52 2.22
C VAL A 394 -14.97 -18.92 3.64
N ARG A 395 -16.23 -18.67 4.02
CA ARG A 395 -16.81 -19.15 5.28
C ARG A 395 -18.34 -19.13 5.22
N GLY A 396 -18.98 -20.22 5.67
CA GLY A 396 -20.44 -20.27 5.83
C GLY A 396 -21.24 -20.04 4.54
N GLY A 397 -20.79 -20.61 3.41
CA GLY A 397 -21.45 -20.44 2.10
C GLY A 397 -21.27 -19.04 1.49
N ARG A 398 -20.35 -18.24 2.03
CA ARG A 398 -20.04 -16.89 1.56
C ARG A 398 -18.55 -16.75 1.29
N LEU A 399 -18.20 -15.86 0.36
CA LEU A 399 -16.83 -15.39 0.19
C LEU A 399 -16.78 -13.92 0.60
N TYR A 400 -16.03 -13.65 1.66
CA TYR A 400 -15.73 -12.29 2.09
C TYR A 400 -14.51 -11.78 1.35
N VAL A 401 -14.58 -10.54 0.88
CA VAL A 401 -13.50 -9.86 0.18
C VAL A 401 -13.21 -8.56 0.89
N TRP A 402 -12.07 -8.48 1.56
CA TRP A 402 -11.54 -7.22 2.07
C TRP A 402 -10.72 -6.56 0.98
N GLY A 403 -11.04 -5.30 0.67
CA GLY A 403 -10.39 -4.58 -0.42
C GLY A 403 -9.94 -3.19 -0.04
N SER A 404 -8.82 -2.78 -0.59
CA SER A 404 -8.39 -1.37 -0.65
C SER A 404 -8.28 -0.92 -2.11
N GLY A 405 -8.48 0.37 -2.32
CA GLY A 405 -8.36 0.99 -3.63
C GLY A 405 -6.93 1.40 -3.92
N SER A 406 -6.63 2.65 -3.58
CA SER A 406 -5.32 3.24 -3.82
C SER A 406 -4.24 2.62 -2.93
N TYR A 407 -3.27 1.98 -3.57
CA TYR A 407 -2.17 1.28 -2.93
C TYR A 407 -1.43 2.15 -1.90
N ARG A 408 -1.35 1.66 -0.66
CA ARG A 408 -0.74 2.34 0.51
C ARG A 408 -1.32 3.71 0.82
N ALA A 409 -2.59 3.93 0.47
CA ALA A 409 -3.25 5.21 0.67
C ALA A 409 -4.72 5.09 1.09
N ASP A 410 -5.34 3.93 0.92
CA ASP A 410 -6.79 3.78 1.11
C ASP A 410 -7.15 2.88 2.29
N ASP A 411 -8.38 3.06 2.76
CA ASP A 411 -8.99 2.29 3.84
C ASP A 411 -9.40 0.91 3.36
N LEU A 412 -9.54 -0.04 4.31
CA LEU A 412 -10.02 -1.38 4.03
C LEU A 412 -11.56 -1.40 4.08
N ARG A 413 -12.17 -1.96 3.04
CA ARG A 413 -13.63 -2.11 2.87
C ARG A 413 -14.00 -3.57 2.70
N LEU A 414 -15.28 -3.90 2.82
CA LEU A 414 -15.77 -5.27 2.76
C LEU A 414 -16.82 -5.46 1.66
N ALA A 415 -16.64 -6.51 0.87
CA ALA A 415 -17.66 -7.07 -0.03
C ALA A 415 -17.91 -8.53 0.34
N GLU A 416 -19.07 -9.03 -0.07
CA GLU A 416 -19.52 -10.39 0.16
C GLU A 416 -20.09 -10.95 -1.14
N PHE A 417 -19.63 -12.15 -1.51
CA PHE A 417 -20.29 -12.99 -2.49
C PHE A 417 -21.16 -14.04 -1.82
N ASP A 418 -22.38 -14.19 -2.33
CA ASP A 418 -23.28 -15.27 -1.95
C ASP A 418 -23.00 -16.52 -2.80
N LEU A 419 -22.13 -17.41 -2.29
CA LEU A 419 -21.73 -18.63 -3.02
C LEU A 419 -22.85 -19.67 -3.12
N THR A 420 -24.01 -19.42 -2.51
CA THR A 420 -25.20 -20.26 -2.66
C THR A 420 -26.10 -19.80 -3.81
N SER A 421 -25.82 -18.64 -4.40
CA SER A 421 -26.59 -18.05 -5.48
C SER A 421 -26.35 -18.77 -6.81
N PRO A 422 -27.37 -19.39 -7.44
CA PRO A 422 -27.22 -20.03 -8.74
C PRO A 422 -26.75 -19.06 -9.83
N ALA A 423 -27.18 -17.80 -9.75
CA ALA A 423 -26.78 -16.76 -10.71
C ALA A 423 -25.28 -16.44 -10.62
N LEU A 424 -24.71 -16.41 -9.41
CA LEU A 424 -23.28 -16.22 -9.23
C LEU A 424 -22.52 -17.46 -9.71
N LEU A 425 -22.97 -18.66 -9.35
CA LEU A 425 -22.32 -19.91 -9.75
C LEU A 425 -22.27 -20.06 -11.28
N GLY A 426 -23.37 -19.80 -11.98
CA GLY A 426 -23.39 -19.79 -13.43
C GLY A 426 -22.46 -18.74 -14.05
N ALA A 427 -22.33 -17.56 -13.42
CA ALA A 427 -21.41 -16.52 -13.89
C ALA A 427 -19.93 -16.89 -13.67
N LEU A 428 -19.60 -17.50 -12.53
CA LEU A 428 -18.27 -18.01 -12.22
C LEU A 428 -17.87 -19.17 -13.16
N ALA A 429 -18.81 -20.06 -13.46
CA ALA A 429 -18.65 -21.16 -14.40
C ALA A 429 -18.53 -20.69 -15.87
N GLY A 430 -18.84 -19.42 -16.17
CA GLY A 430 -18.88 -18.89 -17.53
C GLY A 430 -20.10 -19.36 -18.34
N GLU A 431 -21.10 -19.96 -17.66
CA GLU A 431 -22.38 -20.37 -18.23
C GLU A 431 -23.34 -19.19 -18.40
N SER A 432 -23.12 -18.12 -17.63
CA SER A 432 -23.87 -16.87 -17.69
C SER A 432 -22.94 -15.65 -17.71
N PRO A 433 -23.34 -14.52 -18.31
CA PRO A 433 -22.52 -13.33 -18.33
C PRO A 433 -22.39 -12.69 -16.95
N TRP A 434 -21.22 -12.10 -16.66
CA TRP A 434 -21.05 -11.25 -15.48
C TRP A 434 -21.78 -9.91 -15.66
N THR A 435 -22.84 -9.67 -14.89
CA THR A 435 -23.71 -8.48 -15.01
C THR A 435 -23.39 -7.39 -13.98
N ARG A 436 -23.95 -6.19 -14.19
CA ARG A 436 -23.93 -5.06 -13.25
C ARG A 436 -25.36 -4.70 -12.81
N PRO A 437 -25.63 -4.34 -11.52
CA PRO A 437 -24.75 -4.47 -10.34
C PRO A 437 -24.16 -5.87 -10.22
N GLN A 438 -23.00 -6.00 -9.59
CA GLN A 438 -22.22 -7.23 -9.71
C GLN A 438 -23.03 -8.44 -9.22
N VAL A 439 -23.18 -9.44 -10.09
CA VAL A 439 -24.01 -10.61 -9.83
C VAL A 439 -23.57 -11.30 -8.53
N GLY A 440 -24.51 -11.48 -7.60
CA GLY A 440 -24.25 -12.15 -6.32
C GLY A 440 -23.31 -11.42 -5.37
N VAL A 441 -22.94 -10.16 -5.63
CA VAL A 441 -22.03 -9.36 -4.79
C VAL A 441 -22.79 -8.28 -4.05
N ARG A 442 -22.44 -8.07 -2.78
CA ARG A 442 -22.91 -6.91 -2.00
C ARG A 442 -21.74 -6.29 -1.24
N TYR A 443 -21.86 -4.99 -0.97
CA TYR A 443 -20.83 -4.18 -0.32
C TYR A 443 -21.33 -3.73 1.05
N TRP A 444 -20.50 -3.89 2.07
CA TRP A 444 -20.85 -3.50 3.42
C TRP A 444 -20.91 -1.97 3.52
N SER A 445 -22.00 -1.46 4.10
CA SER A 445 -22.34 -0.02 4.11
C SER A 445 -22.63 0.52 5.51
N GLY A 446 -22.14 -0.18 6.54
CA GLY A 446 -22.34 0.17 7.94
C GLY A 446 -23.20 -0.81 8.72
N LEU A 447 -23.48 -0.46 9.97
CA LEU A 447 -24.43 -1.16 10.83
C LEU A 447 -25.76 -0.42 10.86
N ARG A 448 -26.85 -1.16 11.08
CA ARG A 448 -28.11 -0.59 11.56
C ARG A 448 -28.00 -0.30 13.06
N SER A 449 -28.98 0.42 13.60
CA SER A 449 -29.07 0.73 15.03
C SER A 449 -29.17 -0.51 15.92
N ASP A 450 -29.66 -1.64 15.38
CA ASP A 450 -29.75 -2.94 16.06
C ASP A 450 -28.46 -3.78 15.98
N GLY A 451 -27.39 -3.24 15.38
CA GLY A 451 -26.12 -3.94 15.20
C GLY A 451 -26.07 -4.89 14.00
N THR A 452 -27.13 -5.00 13.20
CA THR A 452 -27.13 -5.84 11.99
C THR A 452 -26.39 -5.15 10.83
N PRO A 453 -25.66 -5.90 9.98
CA PRO A 453 -24.93 -5.32 8.86
C PRO A 453 -25.89 -4.80 7.77
N ARG A 454 -25.56 -3.64 7.21
CA ARG A 454 -26.19 -3.08 6.01
C ARG A 454 -25.35 -3.40 4.79
N TRP A 455 -26.02 -3.84 3.74
CA TRP A 455 -25.40 -4.22 2.47
C TRP A 455 -26.00 -3.43 1.32
N SER A 456 -25.16 -2.96 0.40
CA SER A 456 -25.55 -2.28 -0.84
C SER A 456 -25.11 -3.08 -2.06
N PRO A 457 -25.85 -3.07 -3.18
CA PRO A 457 -25.36 -3.62 -4.45
C PRO A 457 -24.32 -2.72 -5.14
N HIS A 458 -24.06 -1.52 -4.62
CA HIS A 458 -23.18 -0.53 -5.22
C HIS A 458 -21.87 -0.36 -4.45
N GLU A 459 -20.75 -0.54 -5.15
CA GLU A 459 -19.41 -0.34 -4.59
C GLU A 459 -19.21 1.08 -4.03
N SER A 460 -19.89 2.09 -4.59
CA SER A 460 -19.82 3.47 -4.11
C SER A 460 -20.24 3.65 -2.66
N ASP A 461 -21.06 2.74 -2.14
CA ASP A 461 -21.65 2.81 -0.81
C ASP A 461 -20.82 2.01 0.21
N ALA A 462 -19.72 1.39 -0.24
CA ALA A 462 -18.84 0.59 0.59
C ALA A 462 -18.16 1.47 1.66
N ALA A 463 -18.53 1.24 2.92
CA ALA A 463 -17.94 1.91 4.07
C ALA A 463 -16.65 1.22 4.51
N ALA A 464 -15.74 1.98 5.11
CA ALA A 464 -14.50 1.44 5.66
C ALA A 464 -14.80 0.56 6.88
N VAL A 465 -14.22 -0.64 6.91
CA VAL A 465 -14.21 -1.51 8.10
C VAL A 465 -12.97 -1.28 8.96
N VAL A 466 -11.87 -0.83 8.34
CA VAL A 466 -10.64 -0.41 9.01
C VAL A 466 -10.06 0.79 8.27
N LEU A 467 -9.83 1.90 8.99
CA LEU A 467 -9.13 3.07 8.43
C LEU A 467 -7.64 2.75 8.25
N GLY A 468 -7.04 3.22 7.16
CA GLY A 468 -5.69 2.80 6.83
C GLY A 468 -5.02 3.48 5.66
N ALA A 469 -3.80 3.02 5.42
CA ALA A 469 -3.00 3.29 4.23
C ALA A 469 -2.48 1.94 3.73
N PHE A 470 -3.38 1.04 3.35
CA PHE A 470 -3.05 -0.36 3.15
C PHE A 470 -2.33 -0.61 1.82
N GLY A 471 -1.12 -1.18 1.91
CA GLY A 471 -0.47 -1.92 0.82
C GLY A 471 -1.10 -3.30 0.71
N GLU A 472 -0.28 -4.34 0.66
CA GLU A 472 -0.73 -5.74 0.74
C GLU A 472 -1.46 -6.03 2.06
N VAL A 473 -2.53 -6.82 1.98
CA VAL A 473 -3.39 -7.15 3.12
C VAL A 473 -3.65 -8.65 3.15
N SER A 474 -3.70 -9.22 4.35
CA SER A 474 -4.05 -10.61 4.55
C SER A 474 -5.11 -10.71 5.63
N VAL A 475 -6.32 -11.12 5.25
CA VAL A 475 -7.39 -11.42 6.20
C VAL A 475 -7.74 -12.89 6.09
N ARG A 476 -7.64 -13.58 7.23
CA ARG A 476 -7.94 -15.02 7.33
C ARG A 476 -8.73 -15.30 8.58
N TRP A 477 -9.63 -16.27 8.50
CA TRP A 477 -10.21 -16.86 9.69
C TRP A 477 -9.18 -17.79 10.35
N VAL A 478 -8.98 -17.65 11.66
CA VAL A 478 -8.08 -18.48 12.46
C VAL A 478 -8.90 -19.21 13.51
N ASP A 479 -9.04 -20.53 13.34
CA ASP A 479 -9.87 -21.36 14.21
C ASP A 479 -9.36 -21.36 15.66
N GLU A 480 -8.04 -21.33 15.87
CA GLU A 480 -7.45 -21.31 17.21
C GLU A 480 -7.77 -20.03 18.00
N LEU A 481 -8.10 -18.94 17.29
CA LEU A 481 -8.45 -17.64 17.87
C LEU A 481 -9.97 -17.38 17.85
N ASP A 482 -10.74 -18.18 17.12
CA ASP A 482 -12.15 -17.93 16.82
C ASP A 482 -12.38 -16.49 16.33
N ALA A 483 -11.49 -16.04 15.44
CA ALA A 483 -11.48 -14.68 14.92
C ALA A 483 -10.91 -14.59 13.50
N TYR A 484 -11.36 -13.58 12.76
CA TYR A 484 -10.63 -13.07 11.61
C TYR A 484 -9.39 -12.35 12.11
N VAL A 485 -8.25 -12.61 11.47
CA VAL A 485 -6.97 -11.96 11.71
C VAL A 485 -6.59 -11.17 10.47
N LEU A 486 -6.31 -9.88 10.65
CA LEU A 486 -5.75 -8.99 9.64
C LEU A 486 -4.26 -8.80 9.91
N LEU A 487 -3.41 -9.23 8.97
CA LEU A 487 -2.00 -8.85 8.90
C LEU A 487 -1.80 -7.77 7.84
N ALA A 488 -1.07 -6.71 8.21
CA ALA A 488 -0.73 -5.61 7.32
C ALA A 488 0.56 -4.91 7.78
N MET A 489 1.21 -4.19 6.87
CA MET A 489 2.29 -3.26 7.23
C MET A 489 1.73 -1.96 7.82
N ASP A 490 2.57 -1.27 8.59
CA ASP A 490 2.35 0.11 9.00
C ASP A 490 2.21 1.10 7.82
N GLY A 491 1.61 2.25 8.11
CA GLY A 491 1.51 3.37 7.17
C GLY A 491 2.69 4.35 7.25
N PRO A 492 2.82 5.29 6.28
CA PRO A 492 3.81 6.35 6.36
C PRO A 492 3.68 7.19 7.64
N GLU A 493 4.77 7.36 8.39
CA GLU A 493 4.80 8.10 9.67
C GLU A 493 3.80 7.60 10.74
N ASP A 494 3.38 6.36 10.62
CA ASP A 494 2.47 5.73 11.56
C ASP A 494 3.09 5.67 12.97
N PRO A 495 2.38 6.11 14.03
CA PRO A 495 2.85 6.03 15.41
C PRO A 495 3.28 4.62 15.86
N VAL A 496 2.72 3.56 15.25
CA VAL A 496 3.11 2.16 15.56
C VAL A 496 4.56 1.85 15.15
N GLY A 497 5.16 2.68 14.30
CA GLY A 497 6.50 2.47 13.74
C GLY A 497 6.52 1.44 12.61
N LYS A 498 7.72 1.17 12.08
CA LYS A 498 7.94 0.37 10.87
C LYS A 498 7.81 -1.13 11.13
N GLY A 499 6.63 -1.70 10.96
CA GLY A 499 6.35 -3.05 11.42
C GLY A 499 5.18 -3.78 10.77
N VAL A 500 5.15 -5.09 11.04
CA VAL A 500 4.00 -5.94 10.77
C VAL A 500 3.01 -5.79 11.93
N THR A 501 1.77 -5.47 11.61
CA THR A 501 0.70 -5.28 12.58
C THR A 501 -0.37 -6.37 12.44
N LEU A 502 -1.00 -6.70 13.56
CA LEU A 502 -2.12 -7.61 13.66
C LEU A 502 -3.34 -6.87 14.21
N ARG A 503 -4.49 -7.10 13.60
CA ARG A 503 -5.81 -6.84 14.20
C ARG A 503 -6.65 -8.11 14.16
N SER A 504 -7.67 -8.16 15.00
CA SER A 504 -8.63 -9.26 15.02
C SER A 504 -10.07 -8.79 15.11
N ALA A 505 -11.00 -9.58 14.59
CA ALA A 505 -12.44 -9.35 14.69
C ALA A 505 -13.22 -10.67 14.62
N ARG A 506 -14.30 -10.79 15.39
CA ARG A 506 -15.17 -11.99 15.33
C ARG A 506 -16.10 -11.98 14.11
N GLN A 507 -16.51 -10.79 13.68
CA GLN A 507 -17.30 -10.58 12.47
C GLN A 507 -16.42 -9.99 11.36
N PRO A 508 -16.73 -10.25 10.08
CA PRO A 508 -15.88 -9.80 8.98
C PRO A 508 -15.86 -8.25 8.83
N TRP A 509 -16.88 -7.56 9.35
CA TRP A 509 -16.96 -6.10 9.39
C TRP A 509 -16.49 -5.47 10.71
N GLY A 510 -16.01 -6.27 11.67
CA GLY A 510 -15.59 -5.76 12.98
C GLY A 510 -16.66 -5.84 14.09
N PRO A 511 -16.45 -5.18 15.24
CA PRO A 511 -15.36 -4.23 15.50
C PRO A 511 -13.98 -4.90 15.44
N TRP A 512 -13.03 -4.22 14.81
CA TRP A 512 -11.64 -4.67 14.74
C TRP A 512 -10.88 -4.18 15.97
N SER A 513 -10.03 -5.03 16.52
CA SER A 513 -9.17 -4.68 17.66
C SER A 513 -8.23 -3.51 17.34
N PRO A 514 -7.69 -2.82 18.36
CA PRO A 514 -6.47 -2.04 18.22
C PRO A 514 -5.34 -2.85 17.60
N ARG A 515 -4.33 -2.15 17.07
CA ARG A 515 -3.18 -2.78 16.39
C ARG A 515 -2.24 -3.40 17.41
N ARG A 516 -1.75 -4.59 17.11
CA ARG A 516 -0.61 -5.22 17.80
C ARG A 516 0.57 -5.25 16.85
N ARG A 517 1.71 -4.65 17.21
CA ARG A 517 2.94 -4.75 16.42
C ARG A 517 3.64 -6.06 16.75
N LEU A 518 3.69 -6.95 15.76
CA LEU A 518 4.32 -8.27 15.88
C LEU A 518 5.82 -8.22 15.58
N PHE A 519 6.23 -7.33 14.68
CA PHE A 519 7.60 -7.26 14.18
C PHE A 519 7.96 -5.82 13.83
N ASP A 520 9.14 -5.35 14.22
CA ASP A 520 9.72 -4.09 13.78
C ASP A 520 10.86 -4.39 12.81
N TRP A 521 10.67 -4.11 11.53
CA TRP A 521 11.64 -4.54 10.51
C TRP A 521 12.85 -3.61 10.42
N GLU A 522 12.76 -2.40 10.96
CA GLU A 522 13.89 -1.47 11.04
C GLU A 522 14.80 -1.82 12.22
N LEU A 523 14.22 -2.14 13.38
CA LEU A 523 14.98 -2.53 14.57
C LEU A 523 15.45 -3.99 14.50
N SER A 524 14.57 -4.93 14.16
CA SER A 524 14.85 -6.38 14.23
C SER A 524 15.20 -7.02 12.89
N GLY A 525 14.60 -6.55 11.79
CA GLY A 525 14.87 -7.11 10.46
C GLY A 525 16.22 -6.68 9.87
N LYS A 526 16.52 -5.39 9.97
CA LYS A 526 17.83 -4.81 9.63
C LYS A 526 18.86 -4.98 10.73
N SER A 527 18.42 -5.08 11.99
CA SER A 527 19.25 -5.36 13.17
C SER A 527 20.61 -4.64 13.14
N TYR A 528 20.59 -3.31 13.21
CA TYR A 528 21.80 -2.49 13.15
C TYR A 528 22.83 -2.82 14.25
N HIS A 529 22.40 -3.47 15.33
CA HIS A 529 23.24 -3.82 16.48
C HIS A 529 23.70 -5.28 16.49
N ASP A 530 23.11 -6.13 15.66
CA ASP A 530 23.46 -7.54 15.54
C ASP A 530 23.43 -7.95 14.06
N GLU A 531 24.57 -7.73 13.39
CA GLU A 531 24.72 -7.97 11.96
C GLU A 531 24.50 -9.44 11.57
N ALA A 532 24.69 -10.36 12.53
CA ALA A 532 24.60 -11.80 12.30
C ALA A 532 23.13 -12.23 12.13
N SER A 533 22.22 -11.64 12.91
CA SER A 533 20.80 -11.98 12.88
C SER A 533 19.98 -11.26 11.80
N ARG A 534 20.51 -10.20 11.17
CA ARG A 534 19.75 -9.45 10.16
C ARG A 534 19.48 -10.27 8.90
N PHE A 535 18.31 -10.08 8.32
CA PHE A 535 17.93 -10.70 7.04
C PHE A 535 17.38 -9.68 6.03
N ILE A 536 17.44 -8.39 6.40
CA ILE A 536 17.17 -7.25 5.54
C ILE A 536 18.42 -6.40 5.49
N ARG A 537 18.82 -5.98 4.29
CA ARG A 537 20.00 -5.15 4.09
C ARG A 537 19.88 -3.81 4.84
N ALA A 538 20.86 -3.50 5.68
CA ALA A 538 20.87 -2.32 6.53
C ALA A 538 21.76 -1.19 5.97
N HIS A 539 22.85 -1.54 5.28
CA HIS A 539 23.88 -0.61 4.85
C HIS A 539 24.03 -0.55 3.33
N HIS A 540 24.35 0.65 2.82
CA HIS A 540 24.54 0.90 1.38
C HIS A 540 25.81 0.27 0.81
N ARG A 541 26.80 -0.04 1.65
CA ARG A 541 28.10 -0.61 1.28
C ARG A 541 28.46 -1.71 2.25
N ASP A 542 29.19 -2.70 1.75
CA ASP A 542 29.84 -3.76 2.53
C ASP A 542 28.89 -4.52 3.47
N ASP A 543 27.60 -4.58 3.11
CA ASP A 543 26.61 -5.35 3.86
C ASP A 543 26.62 -6.81 3.37
N PRO A 544 26.90 -7.81 4.24
CA PRO A 544 26.79 -9.23 3.90
C PRO A 544 25.36 -9.66 3.54
N VAL A 545 24.35 -8.87 3.92
CA VAL A 545 22.96 -9.12 3.60
C VAL A 545 22.56 -8.29 2.40
N GLY A 546 22.08 -8.97 1.38
CA GLY A 546 21.58 -8.34 0.17
C GLY A 546 21.74 -9.26 -1.02
N ASP A 547 21.01 -8.93 -2.06
CA ASP A 547 21.23 -9.53 -3.36
C ASP A 547 21.38 -8.47 -4.45
N ALA A 548 21.79 -8.94 -5.60
CA ALA A 548 22.06 -8.11 -6.76
C ALA A 548 21.07 -8.41 -7.88
N MET A 549 19.76 -8.49 -7.54
CA MET A 549 18.73 -8.92 -8.49
C MET A 549 18.62 -7.97 -9.69
N PHE A 550 18.66 -6.65 -9.45
CA PHE A 550 18.65 -5.63 -10.49
C PHE A 550 19.33 -4.31 -10.07
N GLY A 551 19.67 -3.47 -11.05
CA GLY A 551 20.58 -2.34 -10.87
C GLY A 551 20.17 -1.32 -9.81
N ALA A 552 18.90 -0.94 -9.75
CA ALA A 552 18.42 0.04 -8.77
C ALA A 552 18.51 -0.48 -7.33
N GLN A 553 18.16 -1.75 -7.11
CA GLN A 553 18.12 -2.37 -5.79
C GLN A 553 19.51 -2.65 -5.21
N LYS A 554 20.50 -2.97 -6.07
CA LYS A 554 21.90 -3.26 -5.70
C LYS A 554 22.58 -2.22 -4.81
N THR A 555 22.17 -0.96 -4.84
CA THR A 555 22.80 0.13 -4.07
C THR A 555 21.91 0.67 -2.94
N MET A 556 20.72 0.09 -2.78
CA MET A 556 19.74 0.50 -1.77
C MET A 556 19.75 -0.46 -0.57
N THR A 557 19.33 0.07 0.58
CA THR A 557 18.97 -0.75 1.75
C THR A 557 17.67 -1.52 1.47
N GLY A 558 17.34 -2.45 2.35
CA GLY A 558 16.13 -3.25 2.28
C GLY A 558 14.94 -2.62 3.01
N ALA A 559 13.79 -3.25 2.83
CA ALA A 559 12.51 -2.97 3.48
C ALA A 559 11.70 -4.26 3.57
N ALA A 560 10.75 -4.32 4.50
CA ALA A 560 9.77 -5.41 4.58
C ALA A 560 8.40 -4.94 4.04
N TYR A 561 7.65 -5.86 3.46
CA TYR A 561 6.28 -5.63 2.98
C TYR A 561 5.54 -6.95 2.82
N ALA A 562 4.23 -6.89 2.51
CA ALA A 562 3.43 -8.07 2.18
C ALA A 562 3.43 -9.21 3.20
N PRO A 563 3.01 -8.96 4.47
CA PRO A 563 2.78 -10.03 5.43
C PRO A 563 1.50 -10.80 5.06
N TYR A 564 1.62 -12.09 4.73
CA TYR A 564 0.47 -12.96 4.48
C TYR A 564 0.41 -14.09 5.49
N LEU A 565 -0.74 -14.26 6.15
CA LEU A 565 -0.91 -15.34 7.11
C LEU A 565 -0.70 -16.68 6.41
N PHE A 566 0.16 -17.52 7.00
CA PHE A 566 0.53 -18.81 6.47
C PHE A 566 -0.20 -19.93 7.21
N ASP A 567 -0.10 -19.99 8.53
CA ASP A 567 -0.94 -20.84 9.38
C ASP A 567 -0.90 -20.39 10.83
N ALA A 568 -1.75 -21.02 11.63
CA ALA A 568 -1.80 -20.88 13.08
C ALA A 568 -1.84 -22.27 13.71
N ARG A 569 -1.35 -22.37 14.95
CA ARG A 569 -1.46 -23.58 15.76
C ARG A 569 -1.41 -23.24 17.24
N ARG A 570 -2.16 -23.99 18.05
CA ARG A 570 -2.16 -23.83 19.50
C ARG A 570 -1.00 -24.59 20.15
N GLU A 571 -0.29 -23.93 21.06
CA GLU A 571 0.75 -24.54 21.90
C GLU A 571 0.52 -24.17 23.37
N GLY A 572 -0.16 -25.07 24.10
CA GLY A 572 -0.62 -24.78 25.46
C GLY A 572 -1.58 -23.60 25.46
N SER A 573 -1.26 -22.54 26.22
CA SER A 573 -2.04 -21.30 26.28
C SER A 573 -1.65 -20.26 25.24
N ALA A 574 -0.61 -20.51 24.44
CA ALA A 574 -0.14 -19.60 23.39
C ALA A 574 -0.64 -20.06 22.02
N ILE A 575 -0.62 -19.13 21.06
CA ILE A 575 -0.87 -19.45 19.65
C ILE A 575 0.36 -19.03 18.87
N VAL A 576 0.88 -19.97 18.08
CA VAL A 576 1.98 -19.74 17.15
C VAL A 576 1.37 -19.44 15.79
N LEU A 577 1.66 -18.25 15.28
CA LEU A 577 1.28 -17.79 13.95
C LEU A 577 2.51 -17.81 13.05
N ARG A 578 2.39 -18.41 11.87
CA ARG A 578 3.38 -18.23 10.81
C ARG A 578 2.80 -17.37 9.71
N TYR A 579 3.66 -16.56 9.10
CA TYR A 579 3.28 -15.70 7.98
C TYR A 579 4.45 -15.54 7.03
N THR A 580 4.19 -15.42 5.73
CA THR A 580 5.23 -15.03 4.78
C THR A 580 5.42 -13.52 4.84
N LEU A 581 6.64 -13.05 4.60
CA LEU A 581 6.98 -11.63 4.53
C LEU A 581 7.91 -11.41 3.33
N SER A 582 7.61 -10.41 2.51
CA SER A 582 8.49 -10.01 1.41
C SER A 582 9.56 -9.04 1.89
N THR A 583 10.76 -9.18 1.34
CA THR A 583 11.88 -8.25 1.56
C THR A 583 12.28 -7.59 0.25
N TRP A 584 12.67 -6.32 0.32
CA TRP A 584 13.07 -5.53 -0.87
C TRP A 584 14.54 -5.75 -1.23
N ASN A 585 15.41 -5.86 -0.23
CA ASN A 585 16.81 -6.22 -0.44
C ASN A 585 17.26 -7.02 0.79
N PRO A 586 17.51 -8.33 0.64
CA PRO A 586 17.37 -9.18 -0.56
C PRO A 586 15.94 -9.19 -1.15
N TYR A 587 15.75 -9.46 -2.43
CA TYR A 587 14.41 -9.57 -3.07
C TYR A 587 13.86 -10.99 -2.90
N GLN A 588 13.34 -11.29 -1.72
CA GLN A 588 12.97 -12.65 -1.32
C GLN A 588 11.67 -12.65 -0.53
N VAL A 589 11.05 -13.82 -0.44
CA VAL A 589 10.00 -14.11 0.53
C VAL A 589 10.61 -14.92 1.67
N VAL A 590 10.29 -14.59 2.92
CA VAL A 590 10.73 -15.32 4.11
C VAL A 590 9.53 -15.84 4.89
N LEU A 591 9.67 -16.99 5.54
CA LEU A 591 8.69 -17.51 6.49
C LEU A 591 9.04 -16.98 7.87
N MET A 592 8.11 -16.24 8.47
CA MET A 592 8.20 -15.68 9.81
C MET A 592 7.35 -16.48 10.78
N GLU A 593 7.73 -16.48 12.05
CA GLU A 593 6.94 -17.02 13.16
C GLU A 593 6.78 -15.98 14.25
N HIS A 594 5.57 -15.91 14.80
CA HIS A 594 5.23 -15.12 15.96
C HIS A 594 4.52 -15.98 16.99
N ARG A 595 4.88 -15.85 18.25
CA ARG A 595 4.19 -16.51 19.37
C ARG A 595 3.36 -15.48 20.12
N LEU A 596 2.04 -15.51 19.91
CA LEU A 596 1.12 -14.70 20.68
C LEU A 596 1.11 -15.16 22.14
N SER A 597 1.28 -14.20 23.05
CA SER A 597 1.22 -14.46 24.50
C SER A 597 -0.16 -14.96 24.93
N ALA A 598 -0.25 -15.62 26.08
CA ALA A 598 -1.53 -16.07 26.62
C ALA A 598 -2.49 -14.88 26.87
N ASP A 599 -1.95 -13.73 27.29
CA ASP A 599 -2.72 -12.49 27.46
C ASP A 599 -3.24 -11.96 26.13
N ALA A 600 -2.39 -11.93 25.09
CA ALA A 600 -2.83 -11.53 23.75
C ALA A 600 -3.91 -12.47 23.20
N VAL A 601 -3.77 -13.79 23.41
CA VAL A 601 -4.78 -14.77 23.01
C VAL A 601 -6.10 -14.55 23.76
N ARG A 602 -6.08 -14.31 25.07
CA ARG A 602 -7.29 -13.96 25.85
C ARG A 602 -7.93 -12.67 25.37
N ALA A 603 -7.13 -11.63 25.13
CA ALA A 603 -7.62 -10.34 24.63
C ALA A 603 -8.29 -10.46 23.25
N ILE A 604 -7.76 -11.30 22.36
CA ILE A 604 -8.29 -11.52 21.01
C ILE A 604 -9.54 -12.41 21.04
N SER A 605 -9.45 -13.55 21.72
CA SER A 605 -10.54 -14.54 21.77
C SER A 605 -11.68 -14.09 22.68
N GLY A 606 -11.49 -13.12 23.57
CA GLY A 606 -12.49 -12.74 24.56
C GLY A 606 -12.82 -13.86 25.57
N ALA A 607 -11.99 -14.91 25.63
CA ALA A 607 -12.10 -15.96 26.63
C ALA A 607 -11.36 -15.49 27.89
N GLY A 608 -12.14 -15.20 28.94
CA GLY A 608 -11.64 -14.99 30.31
C GLY A 608 -11.22 -16.28 30.97
#